data_AF-A0A7V9JDD5-F1
#
_entry.id   AF-A0A7V9JDD5-F1
#
_cell.length_a   1.000
_cell.length_b   1.000
_cell.length_c   1.000
_cell.angle_alpha   90.00
_cell.angle_beta   90.00
_cell.angle_gamma   90.00
#
_symmetry.space_group_name_H-M   'P 1'
#
loop_
_entity.id
_entity.type
_entity.pdbx_description
1 polymer ?
#
loop_
_entity_poly.entity_id
_entity_poly.type
_entity_poly.pdbx_seq_one_letter_code
_entity_poly.pdbx_strand_id
1 'polypeptide(L)'
;MKLGLTLPNRGVLFDVTTPDEMLQMAEIAEEMGRDPASIETHLYHNINLNADRSAALEESKRFLDIYYSQDTPADRVKTWTAAGTPDECVQHLRTYQEMGIDEVTVRITGWDQLGQLDRVINEVVPRLEASA
;
A
#
# COMPACT_ATOMS: atom_id res chain seq x y z
N MET A 1 -26.15 -14.17 11.17
CA MET A 1 -25.09 -14.39 10.16
C MET A 1 -24.88 -13.06 9.43
N LYS A 2 -23.74 -12.39 9.59
CA LYS A 2 -23.43 -11.17 8.82
C LYS A 2 -22.88 -11.61 7.47
N LEU A 3 -23.62 -11.36 6.40
CA LEU A 3 -23.14 -11.57 5.04
C LEU A 3 -22.30 -10.34 4.65
N GLY A 4 -20.98 -10.47 4.72
CA GLY A 4 -20.05 -9.42 4.28
C GLY A 4 -19.64 -9.64 2.83
N LEU A 5 -20.10 -8.78 1.92
CA LEU A 5 -19.63 -8.76 0.54
C LEU A 5 -18.15 -8.40 0.51
N THR A 6 -17.32 -9.37 0.11
CA THR A 6 -15.90 -9.17 -0.20
C THR A 6 -15.80 -9.17 -1.71
N LEU A 7 -15.72 -7.99 -2.30
CA LEU A 7 -15.36 -7.88 -3.72
C LEU A 7 -13.89 -8.29 -3.87
N PRO A 8 -13.50 -8.98 -4.95
CA PRO A 8 -12.19 -9.63 -5.11
C PRO A 8 -10.95 -8.70 -5.06
N ASN A 9 -11.13 -7.40 -4.87
CA ASN A 9 -10.10 -6.37 -4.71
C ASN A 9 -10.39 -5.50 -3.45
N ARG A 10 -10.23 -6.02 -2.23
CA ARG A 10 -10.38 -5.23 -0.98
C ARG A 10 -9.17 -4.33 -0.69
N GLY A 11 -8.93 -3.45 -1.64
CA GLY A 11 -8.07 -2.28 -1.55
C GLY A 11 -8.61 -1.34 -2.60
N VAL A 12 -9.00 -0.12 -2.23
CA VAL A 12 -8.96 0.96 -3.19
C VAL A 12 -7.49 1.07 -3.57
N LEU A 13 -7.14 0.47 -4.70
CA LEU A 13 -5.90 0.83 -5.38
C LEU A 13 -6.09 2.31 -5.72
N PHE A 14 -5.44 3.19 -4.96
CA PHE A 14 -5.38 4.62 -5.26
C PHE A 14 -4.73 4.92 -6.63
N ASP A 15 -4.36 3.87 -7.39
CA ASP A 15 -3.87 3.91 -8.77
C ASP A 15 -4.86 3.41 -9.84
N VAL A 16 -6.06 2.95 -9.48
CA VAL A 16 -7.09 2.52 -10.48
C VAL A 16 -8.34 3.38 -10.47
N THR A 17 -8.44 4.35 -9.57
CA THR A 17 -9.60 5.22 -9.47
C THR A 17 -9.21 6.68 -9.18
N THR A 18 -10.08 7.61 -9.52
CA THR A 18 -9.90 9.05 -9.34
C THR A 18 -10.62 9.56 -8.10
N PRO A 19 -10.25 10.75 -7.55
CA PRO A 19 -11.01 11.39 -6.47
C PRO A 19 -12.50 11.54 -6.78
N ASP A 20 -12.85 11.87 -8.01
CA ASP A 20 -14.25 12.02 -8.44
C ASP A 20 -14.99 10.68 -8.41
N GLU A 21 -14.35 9.61 -8.86
CA GLU A 21 -14.92 8.26 -8.79
C GLU A 21 -15.07 7.79 -7.33
N MET A 22 -14.12 8.13 -6.44
CA MET A 22 -14.25 7.84 -5.01
C MET A 22 -15.45 8.55 -4.38
N LEU A 23 -15.68 9.82 -4.73
CA LEU A 23 -16.87 10.57 -4.29
C LEU A 23 -18.16 9.93 -4.82
N GLN A 24 -18.18 9.56 -6.10
CA GLN A 24 -19.34 8.89 -6.70
C GLN A 24 -19.63 7.53 -6.04
N MET A 25 -18.59 6.77 -5.67
CA MET A 25 -18.76 5.50 -4.95
C MET A 25 -19.36 5.71 -3.55
N ALA A 26 -19.01 6.80 -2.86
CA ALA A 26 -19.60 7.16 -1.57
C ALA A 26 -21.09 7.50 -1.72
N GLU A 27 -21.46 8.30 -2.72
CA GLU A 27 -22.86 8.63 -3.04
C GLU A 27 -23.69 7.36 -3.30
N ILE A 28 -23.17 6.45 -4.12
CA ILE A 28 -23.82 5.16 -4.42
C ILE A 28 -24.00 4.31 -3.14
N ALA A 29 -23.03 4.33 -2.22
CA ALA A 29 -23.16 3.63 -0.95
C ALA A 29 -24.31 4.20 -0.09
N GLU A 30 -24.42 5.53 -0.01
CA GLU A 30 -25.51 6.20 0.71
C GLU A 30 -26.88 5.85 0.11
N GLU A 31 -27.01 5.88 -1.22
CA GLU A 31 -28.24 5.52 -1.94
C GLU A 31 -28.67 4.07 -1.64
N MET A 32 -27.71 3.18 -1.39
CA MET A 32 -27.97 1.78 -1.00
C MET A 32 -28.21 1.61 0.52
N GLY A 33 -28.34 2.70 1.27
CA GLY A 33 -28.57 2.67 2.72
C GLY A 33 -27.34 2.21 3.53
N ARG A 34 -26.13 2.38 2.97
CA ARG A 34 -24.87 2.13 3.66
C ARG A 34 -24.24 3.46 4.03
N ASP A 35 -23.83 3.59 5.29
CA ASP A 35 -23.02 4.72 5.74
C ASP A 35 -21.60 4.60 5.15
N PRO A 36 -21.13 5.55 4.31
CA PRO A 36 -19.78 5.52 3.76
C PRO A 36 -18.70 5.52 4.83
N ALA A 37 -18.94 6.18 5.97
CA ALA A 37 -18.01 6.20 7.09
C ALA A 37 -17.87 4.83 7.79
N SER A 38 -18.79 3.90 7.51
CA SER A 38 -18.70 2.51 7.98
C SER A 38 -17.91 1.58 7.05
N ILE A 39 -17.40 2.11 5.93
CA ILE A 39 -16.65 1.36 4.93
C ILE A 39 -15.17 1.68 5.12
N GLU A 40 -14.41 0.69 5.58
CA GLU A 40 -12.96 0.83 5.72
C GLU A 40 -12.29 1.09 4.37
N THR A 41 -11.31 1.98 4.39
CA THR A 41 -10.45 2.33 3.26
C THR A 41 -9.15 1.52 3.33
N HIS A 42 -8.91 0.75 2.29
CA HIS A 42 -7.77 -0.16 2.21
C HIS A 42 -6.88 0.26 1.04
N LEU A 43 -5.57 0.32 1.22
CA LEU A 43 -4.59 0.58 0.16
C LEU A 43 -3.71 -0.66 -0.06
N TYR A 44 -3.46 -1.01 -1.31
CA TYR A 44 -2.44 -1.98 -1.68
C TYR A 44 -1.17 -1.27 -2.17
N HIS A 45 -0.04 -1.50 -1.52
CA HIS A 45 1.23 -0.82 -1.79
C HIS A 45 2.42 -1.79 -1.88
N ASN A 46 3.60 -1.32 -2.28
CA ASN A 46 4.84 -2.11 -2.24
C ASN A 46 5.79 -1.64 -1.14
N ILE A 47 6.67 -2.53 -0.67
CA ILE A 47 7.73 -2.23 0.29
C ILE A 47 9.03 -2.97 -0.04
N ASN A 48 10.16 -2.30 0.13
CA ASN A 48 11.49 -2.93 0.10
C ASN A 48 12.47 -2.17 1.02
N LEU A 49 12.91 -2.85 2.08
CA LEU A 49 13.84 -2.29 3.05
C LEU A 49 15.30 -2.49 2.65
N ASN A 50 16.05 -1.41 2.54
CA ASN A 50 17.50 -1.41 2.29
C ASN A 50 18.16 -0.18 2.92
N ALA A 51 19.42 -0.29 3.36
CA ALA A 51 20.18 0.87 3.84
C ALA A 51 20.44 1.89 2.71
N ASP A 52 20.52 1.43 1.46
CA ASP A 52 20.56 2.27 0.28
C ASP A 52 19.19 2.25 -0.42
N ARG A 53 18.50 3.39 -0.37
CA ARG A 53 17.20 3.57 -1.02
C ARG A 53 17.25 3.38 -2.54
N SER A 54 18.35 3.75 -3.19
CA SER A 54 18.48 3.55 -4.64
C SER A 54 18.53 2.06 -4.96
N ALA A 55 19.27 1.28 -4.16
CA ALA A 55 19.32 -0.17 -4.30
C ALA A 55 17.95 -0.84 -4.07
N ALA A 56 17.17 -0.39 -3.07
CA ALA A 56 15.81 -0.87 -2.85
C ALA A 56 14.88 -0.62 -4.04
N LEU A 57 14.98 0.58 -4.65
CA LEU A 57 14.17 0.95 -5.82
C LEU A 57 14.57 0.17 -7.07
N GLU A 58 15.88 -0.03 -7.29
CA GLU A 58 16.39 -0.84 -8.40
C GLU A 58 15.96 -2.30 -8.29
N GLU A 59 16.05 -2.90 -7.10
CA GLU A 59 15.57 -4.25 -6.85
C GLU A 59 14.05 -4.33 -7.06
N SER A 60 13.29 -3.37 -6.52
CA SER A 60 11.84 -3.32 -6.66
C SER A 60 11.41 -3.20 -8.11
N LYS A 61 12.10 -2.38 -8.91
CA LYS A 61 11.87 -2.27 -10.35
C LYS A 61 12.07 -3.63 -11.02
N ARG A 62 13.22 -4.28 -10.79
CA ARG A 62 13.51 -5.60 -11.38
C ARG A 62 12.46 -6.65 -10.98
N PHE A 63 12.02 -6.62 -9.73
CA PHE A 63 10.95 -7.50 -9.25
C PHE A 63 9.64 -7.25 -10.01
N LEU A 64 9.20 -6.00 -10.07
CA LEU A 64 7.93 -5.60 -10.70
C LEU A 64 7.94 -5.85 -12.21
N ASP A 65 9.08 -5.62 -12.88
CA ASP A 65 9.22 -5.85 -14.31
C ASP A 65 9.03 -7.33 -14.67
N ILE A 66 9.59 -8.23 -13.86
CA ILE A 66 9.41 -9.68 -14.02
C ILE A 66 7.95 -10.05 -13.70
N TYR A 67 7.43 -9.57 -12.58
CA TYR A 67 6.08 -9.91 -12.12
C TYR A 67 5.00 -9.49 -13.12
N TYR A 68 5.10 -8.28 -13.69
CA TYR A 68 4.15 -7.75 -14.67
C TYR A 68 4.55 -8.01 -16.12
N SER A 69 5.71 -8.64 -16.38
CA SER A 69 6.27 -8.88 -17.71
C SER A 69 6.35 -7.61 -18.57
N GLN A 70 6.75 -6.49 -17.96
CA GLN A 70 6.78 -5.15 -18.55
C GLN A 70 8.00 -4.36 -18.07
N ASP A 71 8.37 -3.29 -18.79
CA ASP A 71 9.39 -2.34 -18.33
C ASP A 71 8.71 -1.18 -17.57
N THR A 72 8.72 -1.25 -16.24
CA THR A 72 8.07 -0.27 -15.37
C THR A 72 8.94 0.99 -15.26
N PRO A 73 8.42 2.19 -15.57
CA PRO A 73 9.19 3.43 -15.45
C PRO A 73 9.71 3.64 -14.02
N ALA A 74 10.98 4.03 -13.87
CA ALA A 74 11.61 4.19 -12.57
C ALA A 74 10.87 5.20 -11.67
N ASP A 75 10.34 6.28 -12.24
CA ASP A 75 9.57 7.27 -11.46
C ASP A 75 8.24 6.72 -10.94
N ARG A 76 7.64 5.77 -11.65
CA ARG A 76 6.46 5.04 -11.17
C ARG A 76 6.82 4.09 -10.03
N VAL A 77 7.95 3.39 -10.12
CA VAL A 77 8.42 2.51 -9.03
C VAL A 77 8.66 3.31 -7.75
N LYS A 78 9.21 4.53 -7.86
CA LYS A 78 9.42 5.45 -6.72
C LYS A 78 8.13 5.82 -6.00
N THR A 79 7.03 6.03 -6.73
CA THR A 79 5.74 6.38 -6.12
C THR A 79 4.99 5.16 -5.61
N TRP A 80 5.17 4.00 -6.22
CA TRP A 80 4.48 2.76 -5.87
C TRP A 80 5.13 1.97 -4.72
N THR A 81 6.30 2.39 -4.23
CA THR A 81 7.10 1.60 -3.29
C THR A 81 7.59 2.42 -2.11
N ALA A 82 7.24 1.99 -0.90
CA ALA A 82 7.95 2.38 0.31
C ALA A 82 9.34 1.70 0.28
N ALA A 83 10.37 2.45 -0.14
CA ALA A 83 11.71 1.93 -0.36
C ALA A 83 12.76 2.72 0.41
N GLY A 84 13.70 2.00 1.05
CA GLY A 84 14.80 2.59 1.81
C GLY A 84 14.92 2.01 3.21
N THR A 85 15.43 2.82 4.14
CA THR A 85 15.56 2.42 5.55
C THR A 85 14.19 2.17 6.19
N PRO A 86 14.11 1.46 7.34
CA PRO A 86 12.84 1.30 8.06
C PRO A 86 12.15 2.64 8.33
N ASP A 87 12.91 3.66 8.73
CA ASP A 87 12.36 4.97 9.06
C ASP A 87 11.82 5.70 7.80
N GLU A 88 12.51 5.59 6.67
CA GLU A 88 11.99 6.10 5.39
C GLU A 88 10.72 5.39 4.94
N CYS A 89 10.64 4.06 5.12
CA CYS A 89 9.45 3.29 4.79
C CYS A 89 8.27 3.67 5.70
N VAL A 90 8.50 3.84 7.00
CA VAL A 90 7.50 4.31 7.95
C VAL A 90 7.00 5.70 7.58
N GLN A 91 7.92 6.64 7.29
CA GLN A 91 7.54 8.00 6.89
C GLN A 91 6.71 8.00 5.60
N HIS A 92 7.06 7.15 4.62
CA HIS A 92 6.27 6.99 3.40
C HIS A 92 4.86 6.49 3.74
N LEU A 93 4.73 5.40 4.50
CA LEU A 93 3.43 4.79 4.81
C LEU A 93 2.54 5.69 5.66
N ARG A 94 3.12 6.51 6.55
CA ARG A 94 2.38 7.49 7.35
C ARG A 94 1.64 8.53 6.50
N THR A 95 2.11 8.82 5.29
CA THR A 95 1.40 9.77 4.43
C THR A 95 -0.02 9.28 4.09
N TYR A 96 -0.21 7.98 3.95
CA TYR A 96 -1.52 7.38 3.71
C TYR A 96 -2.37 7.32 4.98
N GLN A 97 -1.76 7.06 6.13
CA GLN A 97 -2.44 7.14 7.42
C GLN A 97 -2.98 8.57 7.68
N GLU A 98 -2.18 9.59 7.38
CA GLU A 98 -2.59 11.00 7.46
C GLU A 98 -3.70 11.38 6.47
N MET A 99 -3.81 10.65 5.35
CA MET A 99 -4.91 10.78 4.38
C MET A 99 -6.19 10.06 4.83
N GLY A 100 -6.18 9.39 5.99
CA GLY A 100 -7.34 8.68 6.52
C GLY A 100 -7.50 7.25 5.99
N ILE A 101 -6.43 6.64 5.46
CA ILE A 101 -6.45 5.23 5.07
C ILE A 101 -6.44 4.35 6.32
N ASP A 102 -7.43 3.48 6.45
CA ASP A 102 -7.61 2.60 7.62
C ASP A 102 -6.59 1.45 7.62
N GLU A 103 -6.31 0.86 6.45
CA GLU A 103 -5.39 -0.27 6.33
C GLU A 103 -4.50 -0.16 5.08
N VAL A 104 -3.20 -0.42 5.23
CA VAL A 104 -2.26 -0.55 4.10
C VAL A 104 -1.71 -1.97 4.05
N THR A 105 -2.11 -2.71 3.01
CA THR A 105 -1.51 -4.01 2.67
C THR A 105 -0.26 -3.78 1.83
N VAL A 106 0.88 -4.34 2.24
CA VAL A 106 2.15 -4.20 1.52
C VAL A 106 2.60 -5.50 0.85
N ARG A 107 3.13 -5.40 -0.36
CA ARG A 107 3.87 -6.47 -1.05
C ARG A 107 5.36 -6.22 -0.97
N ILE A 108 6.11 -7.25 -0.58
CA ILE A 108 7.57 -7.23 -0.60
C ILE A 108 8.06 -7.32 -2.05
N THR A 109 8.71 -6.26 -2.53
CA THR A 109 9.34 -6.18 -3.85
C THR A 109 10.85 -6.38 -3.78
N GLY A 110 11.28 -7.42 -3.08
CA GLY A 110 12.67 -7.87 -2.98
C GLY A 110 12.77 -9.39 -3.09
N TRP A 111 13.96 -9.93 -3.37
CA TRP A 111 14.11 -11.38 -3.56
C TRP A 111 14.18 -12.17 -2.25
N ASP A 112 14.72 -11.57 -1.19
CA ASP A 112 14.70 -12.15 0.16
C ASP A 112 13.36 -11.89 0.85
N GLN A 113 12.35 -12.67 0.48
CA GLN A 113 10.98 -12.51 0.99
C GLN A 113 10.89 -12.72 2.51
N LEU A 114 11.58 -13.70 3.07
CA LEU A 114 11.52 -14.02 4.50
C LEU A 114 12.30 -12.98 5.33
N GLY A 115 13.49 -12.58 4.88
CA GLY A 115 14.25 -11.53 5.56
C GLY A 115 13.54 -10.19 5.52
N GLN A 116 12.93 -9.82 4.38
CA GLN A 116 12.12 -8.61 4.29
C GLN A 116 10.89 -8.68 5.21
N LEU A 117 10.18 -9.81 5.27
CA LEU A 117 9.02 -9.97 6.15
C LEU A 117 9.40 -9.80 7.63
N ASP A 118 10.48 -10.44 8.07
CA ASP A 118 10.98 -10.30 9.44
C ASP A 118 11.27 -8.83 9.78
N ARG A 119 11.93 -8.12 8.86
CA ARG A 119 12.24 -6.69 9.02
C ARG A 119 10.99 -5.81 9.00
N VAL A 120 10.00 -6.10 8.17
CA VAL A 120 8.72 -5.36 8.20
C VAL A 120 8.04 -5.52 9.56
N ILE A 121 7.94 -6.76 10.06
CA ILE A 121 7.27 -7.06 11.34
C ILE A 121 8.03 -6.44 12.52
N ASN A 122 9.35 -6.52 12.54
CA ASN A 122 10.14 -6.10 13.71
C ASN A 122 10.59 -4.63 13.65
N GLU A 123 10.74 -4.08 12.44
CA GLU A 123 11.27 -2.73 12.24
C GLU A 123 10.22 -1.72 11.74
N VAL A 124 9.15 -2.12 11.06
CA VAL A 124 8.18 -1.16 10.49
C VAL A 124 6.90 -1.11 11.32
N VAL A 125 6.25 -2.26 11.54
CA VAL A 125 4.94 -2.34 12.22
C VAL A 125 4.94 -1.64 13.59
N PRO A 126 5.90 -1.87 14.51
CA PRO A 126 5.86 -1.24 15.83
C PRO A 126 5.99 0.28 15.78
N ARG A 127 6.67 0.82 14.75
CA ARG A 127 6.86 2.28 14.56
C ARG A 127 5.60 2.95 14.00
N LEU A 128 4.75 2.22 13.28
CA LEU A 128 3.45 2.70 12.83
C LEU A 128 2.44 2.68 13.98
N GLU A 129 2.41 1.60 14.76
CA GLU A 129 1.50 1.43 15.90
C GLU A 129 1.81 2.39 17.06
N ALA A 130 3.09 2.69 17.33
CA ALA A 130 3.48 3.58 18.44
C ALA A 130 3.08 5.06 18.25
N SER A 131 2.45 5.41 17.12
CA SER A 131 1.99 6.77 16.81
C SER A 131 0.46 6.87 16.60
N ALA A 132 -0.27 5.78 16.87
CA ALA A 132 -1.74 5.74 16.93
C ALA A 132 -2.23 5.89 18.38
#